data_AF-A0A522AQT1-F1
#
_entry.id   AF-A0A522AQT1-F1
#
_cell.length_a   1.000
_cell.length_b   1.000
_cell.length_c   1.000
_cell.angle_alpha   90.00
_cell.angle_beta   90.00
_cell.angle_gamma   90.00
#
_symmetry.space_group_name_H-M   'P 1'
#
loop_
_entity.id
_entity.type
_entity.pdbx_description
1 polymer ?
#
loop_
_entity_poly.entity_id
_entity_poly.type
_entity_poly.pdbx_seq_one_letter_code
_entity_poly.pdbx_strand_id
1 'polypeptide(L)'
;MAPETLQEIVDRAFAEIGAAREAFRPRLEPREVGTITSIATGIAKVSGLPGVGFDEVLRFPGDLYGIAFNVDEDEIGAVLLGDYWELQAGDEVERRGHVVDTPVGDGLIGRVVNPMGQPLDGMGPVVSSARLPVERPAAHIMDRAPVTVPLQTGIKVIDALIPVGRGQRELILGDRQTGKTAIAIDTILNQGGQNVLCVYCAIGQRASGVAKVIATLREKGALAYTTVVLTEGSDPPGLTYIAPYAATSIAEHFMEQGRDVLIVYDDLTQHARAYRELSLLLRRPPGREAFPGDIFYIHSRLLERATHLC
;
A
#
# COMPACT_ATOMS: atom_id res chain seq x y z
N MET A 1 -13.66 -37.87 -9.12
CA MET A 1 -14.34 -36.95 -10.06
C MET A 1 -13.82 -37.27 -11.44
N ALA A 2 -14.70 -37.64 -12.38
CA ALA A 2 -14.29 -37.81 -13.77
C ALA A 2 -13.79 -36.45 -14.29
N PRO A 3 -12.71 -36.40 -15.07
CA PRO A 3 -12.24 -35.14 -15.65
C PRO A 3 -13.33 -34.58 -16.58
N GLU A 4 -13.76 -33.34 -16.37
CA GLU A 4 -14.65 -32.61 -17.30
C GLU A 4 -14.03 -32.67 -18.70
N THR A 5 -14.86 -32.99 -19.69
CA THR A 5 -14.41 -32.97 -21.08
C THR A 5 -14.20 -31.52 -21.51
N LEU A 6 -13.25 -31.29 -22.43
CA LEU A 6 -12.96 -29.96 -22.97
C LEU A 6 -14.24 -29.28 -23.52
N GLN A 7 -15.15 -30.08 -24.07
CA GLN A 7 -16.45 -29.63 -24.58
C GLN A 7 -17.32 -29.02 -23.48
N GLU A 8 -17.44 -29.69 -22.33
CA GLU A 8 -18.25 -29.22 -21.19
C GLU A 8 -17.71 -27.91 -20.59
N ILE A 9 -16.37 -27.77 -20.53
CA ILE A 9 -15.72 -26.54 -20.06
C ILE A 9 -16.02 -25.38 -21.01
N VAL A 10 -15.93 -25.62 -22.32
CA VAL A 10 -16.21 -24.63 -23.36
C VAL A 10 -17.68 -24.23 -23.34
N ASP A 11 -18.60 -25.18 -23.27
CA ASP A 11 -20.03 -24.92 -23.23
C ASP A 11 -20.43 -24.13 -21.97
N ARG A 12 -19.86 -24.46 -20.81
CA ARG A 12 -20.05 -23.69 -19.57
C ARG A 12 -19.55 -22.25 -19.71
N ALA A 13 -18.33 -22.06 -20.24
CA ALA A 13 -17.75 -20.72 -20.40
C ALA A 13 -18.60 -19.85 -21.35
N PHE A 14 -19.07 -20.40 -22.48
CA PHE A 14 -19.94 -19.67 -23.40
C PHE A 14 -21.33 -19.40 -22.82
N ALA A 15 -21.87 -20.32 -22.02
CA ALA A 15 -23.12 -20.08 -21.30
C ALA A 15 -22.99 -18.95 -20.28
N GLU A 16 -21.90 -18.90 -19.52
CA GLU A 16 -21.61 -17.82 -18.56
C GLU A 16 -21.44 -16.46 -19.27
N ILE A 17 -20.71 -16.42 -20.40
CA ILE A 17 -20.57 -15.20 -21.21
C ILE A 17 -21.93 -14.77 -21.77
N GLY A 18 -22.74 -15.72 -22.25
CA GLY A 18 -24.09 -15.47 -22.76
C GLY A 18 -24.99 -14.86 -21.68
N ALA A 19 -25.03 -15.47 -20.50
CA ALA A 19 -25.79 -14.99 -19.36
C ALA A 19 -25.33 -13.60 -18.89
N ALA A 20 -24.02 -13.36 -18.81
CA ALA A 20 -23.46 -12.05 -18.45
C ALA A 20 -23.87 -10.97 -19.45
N ARG A 21 -23.84 -11.28 -20.75
CA ARG A 21 -24.27 -10.36 -21.82
C ARG A 21 -25.77 -10.05 -21.75
N GLU A 22 -26.62 -11.04 -21.50
CA GLU A 22 -28.07 -10.86 -21.40
C GLU A 22 -28.48 -10.10 -20.12
N ALA A 23 -27.75 -10.32 -19.03
CA ALA A 23 -27.94 -9.61 -17.76
C ALA A 23 -27.41 -8.16 -17.81
N PHE A 24 -26.45 -7.85 -18.70
CA PHE A 24 -25.88 -6.52 -18.80
C PHE A 24 -26.92 -5.51 -19.31
N ARG A 25 -27.29 -4.58 -18.43
CA ARG A 25 -28.14 -3.43 -18.77
C ARG A 25 -27.23 -2.20 -18.86
N PRO A 26 -27.06 -1.58 -20.05
CA PRO A 26 -26.28 -0.36 -20.15
C PRO A 26 -26.96 0.73 -19.31
N ARG A 27 -26.23 1.30 -18.36
CA ARG A 27 -26.65 2.46 -17.58
C ARG A 27 -25.94 3.69 -18.14
N LEU A 28 -26.71 4.73 -18.43
CA LEU A 28 -26.15 6.04 -18.73
C LEU A 28 -25.84 6.71 -17.38
N GLU A 29 -24.56 6.75 -17.04
CA GLU A 29 -24.07 7.44 -15.86
C GLU A 29 -23.28 8.68 -16.31
N PRO A 30 -23.62 9.88 -15.81
CA PRO A 30 -22.84 11.07 -16.11
C PRO A 30 -21.43 10.86 -15.55
N ARG A 31 -20.42 11.17 -16.36
CA ARG A 31 -19.02 11.15 -15.96
C ARG A 31 -18.46 12.55 -16.04
N GLU A 32 -17.73 12.93 -15.00
CA GLU A 32 -16.90 14.12 -15.06
C GLU A 32 -15.57 13.73 -15.70
N VAL A 33 -15.21 14.46 -16.75
CA VAL A 33 -13.97 14.27 -17.50
C VAL A 33 -13.15 15.56 -17.39
N GLY A 34 -11.87 15.40 -17.15
CA GLY A 34 -10.86 16.44 -17.22
C GLY A 34 -9.89 16.18 -18.36
N THR A 35 -8.96 17.10 -18.56
CA THR A 35 -7.94 16.99 -19.60
C THR A 35 -6.57 17.29 -19.01
N ILE A 36 -5.57 16.48 -19.37
CA ILE A 36 -4.19 16.72 -18.97
C ILE A 36 -3.69 18.01 -19.64
N THR A 37 -3.29 19.00 -18.85
CA THR A 37 -2.69 20.24 -19.34
C THR A 37 -1.18 20.10 -19.51
N SER A 38 -0.53 19.41 -18.59
CA SER A 38 0.91 19.13 -18.65
C SER A 38 1.31 17.94 -17.80
N ILE A 39 2.44 17.33 -18.15
CA ILE A 39 3.02 16.18 -17.45
C ILE A 39 4.46 16.51 -17.12
N ALA A 40 4.84 16.29 -15.88
CA ALA A 40 6.20 16.34 -15.39
C ALA A 40 6.47 15.05 -14.60
N THR A 41 7.74 14.71 -14.35
CA THR A 41 8.16 13.46 -13.70
C THR A 41 7.24 13.00 -12.55
N GLY A 42 6.35 12.04 -12.81
CA GLY A 42 5.42 11.48 -11.83
C GLY A 42 4.22 12.36 -11.43
N ILE A 43 4.00 13.51 -12.08
CA ILE A 43 2.91 14.44 -11.81
C ILE A 43 2.21 14.86 -13.10
N ALA A 44 0.89 14.78 -13.12
CA ALA A 44 0.05 15.35 -14.16
C ALA A 44 -0.71 16.56 -13.60
N LYS A 45 -0.79 17.62 -14.39
CA LYS A 45 -1.71 18.73 -14.15
C LYS A 45 -2.94 18.51 -14.99
N VAL A 46 -4.10 18.60 -14.37
CA VAL A 46 -5.40 18.28 -14.99
C VAL A 46 -6.31 19.49 -14.84
N SER A 47 -6.99 19.88 -15.92
CA SER A 47 -8.05 20.89 -15.88
C SER A 47 -9.42 20.21 -16.02
N GLY A 48 -10.46 20.81 -15.44
CA GLY A 48 -11.80 20.22 -15.36
C GLY A 48 -12.03 19.50 -14.03
N LEU A 49 -12.89 18.46 -14.04
CA LEU A 49 -13.27 17.68 -12.85
C LEU A 49 -13.76 18.55 -11.66
N PRO A 50 -14.82 19.36 -11.82
CA PRO A 50 -15.26 20.32 -10.81
C PRO A 50 -15.68 19.69 -9.47
N GLY A 51 -16.04 18.41 -9.46
CA GLY A 51 -16.42 17.72 -8.23
C GLY A 51 -15.28 16.93 -7.57
N VAL A 52 -14.05 16.96 -8.10
CA VAL A 52 -12.94 16.15 -7.57
C VAL A 52 -12.64 16.50 -6.10
N GLY A 53 -12.49 15.48 -5.27
CA GLY A 53 -12.03 15.62 -3.89
C GLY A 53 -10.51 15.56 -3.76
N PHE A 54 -10.02 16.09 -2.64
CA PHE A 54 -8.65 15.80 -2.19
C PHE A 54 -8.48 14.31 -1.90
N ASP A 55 -7.33 13.75 -2.26
CA ASP A 55 -6.97 12.32 -2.18
C ASP A 55 -7.86 11.38 -3.04
N GLU A 56 -8.66 11.93 -3.96
CA GLU A 56 -9.49 11.14 -4.87
C GLU A 56 -8.65 10.44 -5.96
N VAL A 57 -9.04 9.21 -6.31
CA VAL A 57 -8.41 8.48 -7.41
C VAL A 57 -8.88 9.02 -8.75
N LEU A 58 -7.90 9.35 -9.59
CA LEU A 58 -8.09 9.69 -10.99
C LEU A 58 -7.62 8.54 -11.86
N ARG A 59 -8.37 8.26 -12.93
CA ARG A 59 -7.99 7.33 -13.98
C ARG A 59 -7.54 8.10 -15.20
N PHE A 60 -6.37 7.73 -15.68
CA PHE A 60 -5.76 8.17 -16.91
C PHE A 60 -5.90 7.08 -17.99
N PRO A 61 -5.57 7.38 -19.27
CA PRO A 61 -5.48 6.37 -20.30
C PRO A 61 -4.52 5.22 -19.92
N GLY A 62 -4.74 4.04 -20.50
CA GLY A 62 -3.88 2.87 -20.25
C GLY A 62 -4.07 2.22 -18.86
N ASP A 63 -5.21 2.44 -18.20
CA ASP A 63 -5.49 1.98 -16.83
C ASP A 63 -4.44 2.46 -15.80
N LEU A 64 -3.82 3.61 -16.07
CA LEU A 64 -2.98 4.32 -15.13
C LEU A 64 -3.85 5.06 -14.10
N TYR A 65 -3.44 5.00 -12.84
CA TYR A 65 -4.10 5.70 -11.75
C TYR A 65 -3.24 6.84 -11.22
N GLY A 66 -3.89 7.87 -10.70
CA GLY A 66 -3.24 8.95 -9.96
C GLY A 66 -4.11 9.42 -8.80
N ILE A 67 -3.52 10.24 -7.93
CA ILE A 67 -4.19 10.80 -6.75
C ILE A 67 -4.30 12.31 -6.94
N ALA A 68 -5.52 12.85 -6.84
CA ALA A 68 -5.75 14.29 -6.81
C ALA A 68 -5.20 14.86 -5.51
N PHE A 69 -4.03 15.51 -5.59
CA PHE A 69 -3.25 15.89 -4.41
C PHE A 69 -3.28 17.39 -4.14
N ASN A 70 -3.29 18.22 -5.19
CA ASN A 70 -3.63 19.64 -5.07
C ASN A 70 -4.90 19.91 -5.87
N VAL A 71 -5.85 20.65 -5.30
CA VAL A 71 -7.08 21.08 -5.96
C VAL A 71 -7.09 22.61 -5.88
N ASP A 72 -6.55 23.25 -6.91
CA ASP A 72 -6.54 24.70 -7.07
C ASP A 72 -7.78 25.15 -7.86
N GLU A 73 -8.00 26.46 -8.00
CA GLU A 73 -9.22 27.03 -8.60
C GLU A 73 -9.46 26.55 -10.05
N ASP A 74 -8.39 26.45 -10.86
CA ASP A 74 -8.46 26.11 -12.29
C ASP A 74 -7.69 24.82 -12.65
N GLU A 75 -6.95 24.24 -11.70
CA GLU A 75 -5.98 23.18 -11.96
C GLU A 75 -5.93 22.17 -10.81
N ILE A 76 -5.82 20.89 -11.16
CA ILE A 76 -5.64 19.79 -10.23
C ILE A 76 -4.23 19.22 -10.43
N GLY A 77 -3.43 19.21 -9.36
CA GLY A 77 -2.15 18.51 -9.32
C GLY A 77 -2.36 17.05 -8.94
N ALA A 78 -2.19 16.16 -9.90
CA ALA A 78 -2.35 14.72 -9.72
C ALA A 78 -0.99 14.01 -9.62
N VAL A 79 -0.81 13.23 -8.56
CA VAL A 79 0.38 12.37 -8.38
C VAL A 79 0.11 11.02 -9.05
N LEU A 80 0.96 10.64 -10.01
CA LEU A 80 0.79 9.40 -10.77
C LEU A 80 1.28 8.17 -9.97
N LEU A 81 0.53 7.07 -10.06
CA LEU A 81 0.78 5.79 -9.39
C LEU A 81 1.32 4.72 -10.35
N GLY A 82 1.91 5.14 -11.46
CA GLY A 82 2.49 4.27 -12.48
C GLY A 82 3.30 5.08 -13.47
N ASP A 83 3.78 4.41 -14.51
CA ASP A 83 4.59 5.01 -15.55
C ASP A 83 3.81 6.07 -16.36
N TYR A 84 4.44 7.22 -16.60
CA TYR A 84 3.80 8.37 -17.26
C TYR A 84 4.17 8.50 -18.75
N TRP A 85 5.02 7.60 -19.28
CA TRP A 85 5.60 7.72 -20.63
C TRP A 85 4.56 7.67 -21.75
N GLU A 86 3.43 7.02 -21.49
CA GLU A 86 2.34 6.86 -22.45
C GLU A 86 1.34 8.02 -22.42
N LEU A 87 1.41 8.89 -21.39
CA LEU A 87 0.50 10.01 -21.24
C LEU A 87 0.93 11.23 -22.06
N GLN A 88 -0.05 11.96 -22.57
CA GLN A 88 0.13 13.17 -23.35
C GLN A 88 -0.78 14.31 -22.86
N ALA A 89 -0.34 15.55 -23.09
CA ALA A 89 -1.21 16.70 -22.89
C ALA A 89 -2.39 16.62 -23.88
N GLY A 90 -3.61 16.84 -23.39
CA GLY A 90 -4.84 16.64 -24.15
C GLY A 90 -5.56 15.32 -23.84
N ASP A 91 -4.91 14.38 -23.13
CA ASP A 91 -5.54 13.13 -22.75
C ASP A 91 -6.69 13.34 -21.75
N GLU A 92 -7.73 12.52 -21.88
CA GLU A 92 -8.88 12.53 -20.97
C GLU A 92 -8.55 11.86 -19.63
N VAL A 93 -9.02 12.48 -18.55
CA VAL A 93 -8.88 11.99 -17.18
C VAL A 93 -10.26 11.85 -16.56
N GLU A 94 -10.56 10.68 -16.00
CA GLU A 94 -11.83 10.42 -15.32
C GLU A 94 -11.61 10.38 -13.81
N ARG A 95 -12.52 11.00 -13.04
CA ARG A 95 -12.56 10.80 -11.58
C ARG A 95 -13.25 9.49 -11.22
N ARG A 96 -12.84 8.84 -10.12
CA ARG A 96 -13.44 7.56 -9.68
C ARG A 96 -14.46 7.69 -8.56
N GLY A 97 -14.57 8.84 -7.91
CA GLY A 97 -15.54 9.07 -6.83
C GLY A 97 -15.16 8.43 -5.49
N HIS A 98 -13.95 7.89 -5.38
CA HIS A 98 -13.43 7.31 -4.14
C HIS A 98 -11.96 7.67 -3.94
N VAL A 99 -11.53 7.66 -2.68
CA VAL A 99 -10.13 7.90 -2.29
C VAL A 99 -9.26 6.69 -2.64
N VAL A 100 -7.94 6.88 -2.63
CA VAL A 100 -6.99 5.79 -2.85
C VAL A 100 -7.21 4.68 -1.82
N ASP A 101 -7.30 3.45 -2.31
CA ASP A 101 -7.58 2.26 -1.53
C ASP A 101 -6.67 1.10 -1.95
N THR A 102 -6.60 0.09 -1.09
CA THR A 102 -5.83 -1.14 -1.32
C THR A 102 -6.72 -2.35 -1.03
N PRO A 103 -6.60 -3.45 -1.80
CA PRO A 103 -7.33 -4.67 -1.46
C PRO A 103 -6.83 -5.24 -0.14
N VAL A 104 -7.74 -5.86 0.61
CA VAL A 104 -7.47 -6.51 1.90
C VAL A 104 -8.14 -7.88 1.99
N GLY A 105 -7.62 -8.74 2.86
CA GLY A 105 -8.17 -10.06 3.15
C GLY A 105 -7.11 -11.15 3.26
N ASP A 106 -7.54 -12.32 3.74
CA ASP A 106 -6.68 -13.47 4.00
C ASP A 106 -5.92 -13.97 2.76
N GLY A 107 -6.44 -13.72 1.55
CA GLY A 107 -5.77 -14.07 0.29
C GLY A 107 -4.48 -13.31 0.00
N LEU A 108 -4.15 -12.28 0.80
CA LEU A 108 -2.86 -11.58 0.77
C LEU A 108 -1.76 -12.28 1.58
N ILE A 109 -2.13 -13.16 2.51
CA ILE A 109 -1.17 -13.84 3.37
C ILE A 109 -0.26 -14.72 2.48
N GLY A 110 1.05 -14.51 2.58
CA GLY A 110 2.05 -15.19 1.76
C GLY A 110 2.23 -14.64 0.35
N ARG A 111 1.55 -13.55 0.01
CA ARG A 111 1.70 -12.87 -1.28
C ARG A 111 2.72 -11.75 -1.21
N VAL A 112 3.31 -11.46 -2.37
CA VAL A 112 4.10 -10.24 -2.60
C VAL A 112 3.28 -9.35 -3.52
N VAL A 113 2.91 -8.17 -3.04
CA VAL A 113 2.05 -7.22 -3.76
C VAL A 113 2.67 -5.84 -3.79
N ASN A 114 2.30 -5.04 -4.79
CA ASN A 114 2.54 -3.61 -4.76
C ASN A 114 1.46 -2.90 -3.90
N PRO A 115 1.60 -1.59 -3.63
CA PRO A 115 0.65 -0.85 -2.79
C PRO A 115 -0.80 -0.83 -3.31
N MET A 116 -0.97 -0.97 -4.64
CA MET A 116 -2.29 -1.05 -5.29
C MET A 116 -2.90 -2.45 -5.23
N GLY A 117 -2.15 -3.44 -4.70
CA GLY A 117 -2.55 -4.83 -4.57
C GLY A 117 -2.31 -5.70 -5.80
N GLN A 118 -1.52 -5.22 -6.76
CA GLN A 118 -1.12 -6.03 -7.91
C GLN A 118 -0.06 -7.04 -7.46
N PRO A 119 -0.18 -8.33 -7.83
CA PRO A 119 0.75 -9.36 -7.42
C PRO A 119 2.09 -9.23 -8.16
N LEU A 120 3.19 -9.35 -7.43
CA LEU A 120 4.58 -9.33 -7.93
C LEU A 120 5.27 -10.70 -7.82
N ASP A 121 4.56 -11.71 -7.30
CA ASP A 121 5.09 -13.05 -7.02
C ASP A 121 4.86 -14.08 -8.14
N GLY A 122 4.13 -13.73 -9.20
CA GLY A 122 3.79 -14.63 -10.30
C GLY A 122 2.79 -15.73 -9.93
N MET A 123 2.14 -15.66 -8.76
CA MET A 123 1.17 -16.66 -8.28
C MET A 123 -0.27 -16.41 -8.76
N GLY A 124 -0.44 -15.61 -9.83
CA GLY A 124 -1.74 -15.21 -10.36
C GLY A 124 -2.43 -14.11 -9.54
N PRO A 125 -3.70 -13.78 -9.84
CA PRO A 125 -4.44 -12.72 -9.15
C PRO A 125 -4.57 -12.95 -7.62
N VAL A 126 -4.67 -11.87 -6.86
CA VAL A 126 -4.94 -11.93 -5.41
C VAL A 126 -6.44 -11.99 -5.18
N VAL A 127 -6.89 -12.97 -4.40
CA VAL A 127 -8.27 -13.00 -3.92
C VAL A 127 -8.39 -12.04 -2.74
N SER A 128 -9.17 -10.99 -2.91
CA SER A 128 -9.43 -9.99 -1.87
C SER A 128 -10.87 -10.07 -1.39
N SER A 129 -11.08 -9.74 -0.11
CA SER A 129 -12.40 -9.75 0.53
C SER A 129 -13.07 -8.37 0.49
N ALA A 130 -12.27 -7.31 0.53
CA ALA A 130 -12.69 -5.92 0.50
C ALA A 130 -11.56 -5.04 -0.04
N ARG A 131 -11.86 -3.77 -0.28
CA ARG A 131 -10.86 -2.71 -0.45
C ARG A 131 -11.04 -1.71 0.69
N LEU A 132 -9.94 -1.29 1.30
CA LEU A 132 -9.94 -0.28 2.36
C LEU A 132 -9.17 0.95 1.90
N PRO A 133 -9.66 2.17 2.21
CA PRO A 133 -8.91 3.40 2.01
C PRO A 133 -7.51 3.29 2.63
N VAL A 134 -6.48 3.76 1.93
CA VAL A 134 -5.12 3.74 2.48
C VAL A 134 -4.95 4.78 3.59
N GLU A 135 -5.70 5.88 3.52
CA GLU A 135 -5.79 6.90 4.56
C GLU A 135 -7.04 6.66 5.41
N ARG A 136 -6.82 6.38 6.70
CA ARG A 136 -7.87 6.11 7.68
C ARG A 136 -7.52 6.79 9.00
N PRO A 137 -8.51 7.27 9.77
CA PRO A 137 -8.25 7.80 11.10
C PRO A 137 -7.73 6.68 12.01
N ALA A 138 -6.77 7.02 12.87
CA ALA A 138 -6.36 6.12 13.94
C ALA A 138 -7.50 5.92 14.96
N ALA A 139 -7.50 4.76 15.64
CA ALA A 139 -8.46 4.47 16.70
C ALA A 139 -8.42 5.56 17.80
N HIS A 140 -9.59 5.93 18.33
CA HIS A 140 -9.69 6.94 19.38
C HIS A 140 -9.08 6.43 20.68
N ILE A 141 -8.72 7.35 21.58
CA ILE A 141 -8.09 7.02 22.86
C ILE A 141 -8.93 6.02 23.68
N MET A 142 -10.27 6.15 23.63
CA MET A 142 -11.19 5.28 24.37
C MET A 142 -11.28 3.85 23.81
N ASP A 143 -10.88 3.66 22.56
CA ASP A 143 -10.89 2.37 21.87
C ASP A 143 -9.57 1.60 22.07
N ARG A 144 -8.61 2.18 22.80
CA ARG A 144 -7.27 1.62 23.02
C ARG A 144 -7.13 1.00 24.41
N ALA A 145 -6.57 -0.20 24.45
CA ALA A 145 -6.19 -0.88 25.68
C ALA A 145 -4.68 -0.73 25.96
N PRO A 146 -4.24 -0.76 27.23
CA PRO A 146 -2.82 -0.78 27.57
C PRO A 146 -2.09 -1.96 26.93
N VAL A 147 -0.84 -1.74 26.54
CA VAL A 147 0.02 -2.80 25.99
C VAL A 147 0.53 -3.67 27.14
N THR A 148 0.00 -4.89 27.25
CA THR A 148 0.36 -5.84 28.33
C THR A 148 0.93 -7.16 27.82
N VAL A 149 0.79 -7.46 26.53
CA VAL A 149 1.23 -8.73 25.94
C VAL A 149 2.57 -8.51 25.23
N PRO A 150 3.62 -9.31 25.52
CA PRO A 150 4.90 -9.16 24.84
C PRO A 150 4.84 -9.65 23.39
N LEU A 151 5.60 -8.99 22.52
CA LEU A 151 5.95 -9.44 21.18
C LEU A 151 7.40 -9.92 21.23
N GLN A 152 7.59 -11.23 21.25
CA GLN A 152 8.92 -11.82 21.39
C GLN A 152 9.69 -11.68 20.07
N THR A 153 10.84 -11.01 20.09
CA THR A 153 11.68 -10.84 18.90
C THR A 153 12.58 -12.05 18.64
N GLY A 154 12.87 -12.84 19.68
CA GLY A 154 13.85 -13.93 19.62
C GLY A 154 15.29 -13.44 19.79
N ILE A 155 15.48 -12.12 19.95
CA ILE A 155 16.79 -11.48 20.12
C ILE A 155 16.96 -11.15 21.59
N LYS A 156 17.80 -11.94 22.28
CA LYS A 156 18.03 -11.85 23.73
C LYS A 156 18.23 -10.43 24.28
N VAL A 157 19.01 -9.59 23.57
CA VAL A 157 19.29 -8.23 24.04
C VAL A 157 18.05 -7.33 23.97
N ILE A 158 17.21 -7.51 22.94
CA ILE A 158 15.96 -6.76 22.78
C ILE A 158 14.95 -7.28 23.80
N ASP A 159 14.69 -8.58 23.83
CA ASP A 159 13.67 -9.17 24.70
C ASP A 159 13.98 -8.98 26.20
N ALA A 160 15.25 -8.82 26.58
CA ALA A 160 15.65 -8.60 27.98
C ALA A 160 15.77 -7.11 28.37
N LEU A 161 16.27 -6.24 27.49
CA LEU A 161 16.60 -4.85 27.85
C LEU A 161 15.62 -3.83 27.27
N ILE A 162 15.02 -4.12 26.11
CA ILE A 162 14.13 -3.22 25.38
C ILE A 162 12.91 -4.05 24.90
N PRO A 163 12.10 -4.58 25.84
CA PRO A 163 10.99 -5.46 25.47
C PRO A 163 9.98 -4.69 24.61
N VAL A 164 9.49 -5.36 23.57
CA VAL A 164 8.44 -4.83 22.69
C VAL A 164 7.13 -5.52 23.01
N GLY A 165 6.04 -4.76 23.15
CA GLY A 165 4.70 -5.28 23.35
C GLY A 165 3.81 -5.27 22.10
N ARG A 166 2.74 -6.08 22.07
CA ARG A 166 1.72 -6.06 21.01
C ARG A 166 0.93 -4.76 21.10
N GLY A 167 1.00 -3.94 20.04
CA GLY A 167 0.48 -2.57 20.01
C GLY A 167 1.50 -1.49 20.37
N GLN A 168 2.74 -1.85 20.68
CA GLN A 168 3.85 -0.90 20.81
C GLN A 168 4.42 -0.53 19.44
N ARG A 169 5.03 0.66 19.36
CA ARG A 169 5.75 1.16 18.19
C ARG A 169 7.20 1.32 18.59
N GLU A 170 8.08 0.52 18.01
CA GLU A 170 9.49 0.50 18.36
C GLU A 170 10.35 0.91 17.15
N LEU A 171 11.21 1.91 17.36
CA LEU A 171 12.06 2.46 16.29
C LEU A 171 13.40 1.74 16.25
N ILE A 172 13.69 1.06 15.14
CA ILE A 172 15.02 0.50 14.86
C ILE A 172 15.84 1.55 14.08
N LEU A 173 16.61 2.36 14.81
CA LEU A 173 17.48 3.38 14.22
C LEU A 173 18.94 2.90 14.15
N GLY A 174 19.61 3.23 13.05
CA GLY A 174 21.04 2.96 12.90
C GLY A 174 21.53 3.27 11.50
N ASP A 175 22.85 3.31 11.32
CA ASP A 175 23.49 3.59 10.04
C ASP A 175 23.27 2.47 9.01
N ARG A 176 23.65 2.72 7.76
CA ARG A 176 23.63 1.70 6.70
C ARG A 176 24.46 0.47 7.14
N GLN A 177 23.96 -0.73 6.84
CA GLN A 177 24.65 -2.01 7.14
C GLN A 177 24.86 -2.32 8.64
N THR A 178 24.05 -1.76 9.54
CA THR A 178 24.09 -2.04 11.00
C THR A 178 23.17 -3.18 11.46
N GLY A 179 22.55 -3.92 10.53
CA GLY A 179 21.70 -5.08 10.87
C GLY A 179 20.21 -4.78 11.09
N LYS A 180 19.72 -3.57 10.78
CA LYS A 180 18.29 -3.19 10.94
C LYS A 180 17.32 -4.20 10.29
N THR A 181 17.53 -4.51 9.02
CA THR A 181 16.71 -5.48 8.28
C THR A 181 16.85 -6.89 8.86
N ALA A 182 18.02 -7.27 9.39
CA ALA A 182 18.20 -8.57 10.03
C ALA A 182 17.37 -8.69 11.32
N ILE A 183 17.38 -7.65 12.17
CA ILE A 183 16.54 -7.59 13.38
C ILE A 183 15.07 -7.75 13.01
N ALA A 184 14.60 -7.04 11.97
CA ALA A 184 13.21 -7.12 11.53
C ALA A 184 12.83 -8.51 10.98
N ILE A 185 13.68 -9.11 10.15
CA ILE A 185 13.45 -10.46 9.62
C ILE A 185 13.46 -11.50 10.73
N ASP A 186 14.45 -11.47 11.63
CA ASP A 186 14.55 -12.40 12.75
C ASP A 186 13.30 -12.32 13.65
N THR A 187 12.79 -11.10 13.87
CA THR A 187 11.53 -10.87 14.58
C THR A 187 10.34 -11.52 13.87
N ILE A 188 10.22 -11.37 12.54
CA ILE A 188 9.17 -12.03 11.73
C ILE A 188 9.30 -13.55 11.80
N LEU A 189 10.51 -14.09 11.69
CA LEU A 189 10.76 -15.54 11.77
C LEU A 189 10.35 -16.09 13.14
N ASN A 190 10.61 -15.35 14.21
CA ASN A 190 10.25 -15.77 15.56
C ASN A 190 8.73 -15.81 15.80
N GLN A 191 7.91 -15.12 14.99
CA GLN A 191 6.44 -15.16 15.12
C GLN A 191 5.82 -16.49 14.68
N GLY A 192 6.59 -17.41 14.10
CA GLY A 192 6.12 -18.74 13.74
C GLY A 192 5.51 -19.47 14.95
N GLY A 193 4.21 -19.79 14.85
CA GLY A 193 3.47 -20.44 15.92
C GLY A 193 2.97 -19.53 17.05
N GLN A 194 3.20 -18.21 16.99
CA GLN A 194 2.74 -17.25 18.01
C GLN A 194 1.36 -16.60 17.72
N ASN A 195 0.71 -17.04 16.64
CA ASN A 195 -0.55 -16.48 16.12
C ASN A 195 -0.48 -14.96 15.85
N VAL A 196 0.68 -14.49 15.37
CA VAL A 196 0.89 -13.10 14.93
C VAL A 196 1.06 -13.12 13.41
N LEU A 197 0.23 -12.35 12.71
CA LEU A 197 0.40 -12.13 11.27
C LEU A 197 1.44 -11.04 11.05
N CYS A 198 2.22 -11.14 9.98
CA CYS A 198 3.28 -10.19 9.68
C CYS A 198 2.99 -9.43 8.38
N VAL A 199 3.30 -8.14 8.35
CA VAL A 199 3.31 -7.32 7.14
C VAL A 199 4.70 -6.69 7.00
N TYR A 200 5.40 -7.03 5.94
CA TYR A 200 6.72 -6.46 5.63
C TYR A 200 6.59 -5.47 4.48
N CYS A 201 6.74 -4.17 4.78
CA CYS A 201 6.66 -3.08 3.82
C CYS A 201 8.08 -2.65 3.41
N ALA A 202 8.51 -3.04 2.21
CA ALA A 202 9.76 -2.60 1.60
C ALA A 202 9.50 -1.36 0.75
N ILE A 203 10.12 -0.23 1.12
CA ILE A 203 9.83 1.09 0.56
C ILE A 203 11.03 1.59 -0.24
N GLY A 204 10.91 1.70 -1.56
CA GLY A 204 11.96 2.22 -2.43
C GLY A 204 13.29 1.44 -2.32
N GLN A 205 13.20 0.15 -2.02
CA GLN A 205 14.37 -0.71 -1.83
C GLN A 205 14.90 -1.23 -3.17
N ARG A 206 16.13 -1.74 -3.19
CA ARG A 206 16.67 -2.40 -4.39
C ARG A 206 16.02 -3.78 -4.55
N ALA A 207 15.58 -4.11 -5.76
CA ALA A 207 14.98 -5.40 -6.09
C ALA A 207 15.80 -6.60 -5.57
N SER A 208 17.13 -6.56 -5.75
CA SER A 208 18.03 -7.63 -5.28
C SER A 208 18.14 -7.77 -3.76
N GLY A 209 17.92 -6.68 -3.01
CA GLY A 209 17.87 -6.70 -1.55
C GLY A 209 16.59 -7.38 -1.07
N VAL A 210 15.45 -6.94 -1.60
CA VAL A 210 14.14 -7.49 -1.21
C VAL A 210 13.98 -8.96 -1.65
N ALA A 211 14.47 -9.32 -2.84
CA ALA A 211 14.44 -10.71 -3.30
C ALA A 211 15.12 -11.67 -2.32
N LYS A 212 16.24 -11.25 -1.68
CA LYS A 212 16.91 -12.04 -0.63
C LYS A 212 16.07 -12.16 0.64
N VAL A 213 15.35 -11.10 1.01
CA VAL A 213 14.42 -11.13 2.15
C VAL A 213 13.29 -12.11 1.87
N ILE A 214 12.63 -12.00 0.71
CA ILE A 214 11.54 -12.89 0.30
C ILE A 214 12.03 -14.34 0.24
N ALA A 215 13.21 -14.59 -0.31
CA ALA A 215 13.82 -15.93 -0.33
C ALA A 215 14.02 -16.49 1.08
N THR A 216 14.59 -15.69 1.99
CA THR A 216 14.78 -16.07 3.40
C THR A 216 13.44 -16.40 4.08
N LEU A 217 12.43 -15.54 3.91
CA LEU A 217 11.10 -15.76 4.47
C LEU A 217 10.45 -17.04 3.90
N ARG A 218 10.66 -17.33 2.61
CA ARG A 218 10.16 -18.54 1.96
C ARG A 218 10.85 -19.79 2.49
N GLU A 219 12.18 -19.80 2.52
CA GLU A 219 13.00 -20.93 2.99
C GLU A 219 12.73 -21.29 4.45
N LYS A 220 12.44 -20.28 5.28
CA LYS A 220 12.11 -20.47 6.70
C LYS A 220 10.62 -20.69 6.97
N GLY A 221 9.77 -20.74 5.93
CA GLY A 221 8.33 -20.95 6.05
C GLY A 221 7.54 -19.77 6.60
N ALA A 222 8.16 -18.60 6.75
CA ALA A 222 7.53 -17.40 7.31
C ALA A 222 6.55 -16.70 6.36
N LEU A 223 6.66 -16.94 5.04
CA LEU A 223 5.65 -16.47 4.09
C LEU A 223 4.25 -17.02 4.40
N ALA A 224 4.12 -18.17 5.08
CA ALA A 224 2.81 -18.72 5.43
C ALA A 224 1.94 -17.80 6.32
N TYR A 225 2.56 -16.81 6.98
CA TYR A 225 1.88 -15.83 7.83
C TYR A 225 2.33 -14.39 7.56
N THR A 226 3.05 -14.14 6.46
CA THR A 226 3.61 -12.82 6.13
C THR A 226 3.09 -12.31 4.80
N THR A 227 2.56 -11.10 4.77
CA THR A 227 2.28 -10.35 3.52
C THR A 227 3.45 -9.41 3.24
N VAL A 228 3.95 -9.37 2.00
CA VAL A 228 5.00 -8.43 1.60
C VAL A 228 4.41 -7.35 0.70
N VAL A 229 4.52 -6.10 1.13
CA VAL A 229 4.19 -4.92 0.31
C VAL A 229 5.51 -4.32 -0.18
N LEU A 230 5.67 -4.20 -1.50
CA LEU A 230 6.93 -3.81 -2.11
C LEU A 230 6.74 -2.61 -3.04
N THR A 231 7.60 -1.61 -2.87
CA THR A 231 8.00 -0.69 -3.94
C THR A 231 9.51 -0.73 -4.17
N GLU A 232 9.90 -0.75 -5.43
CA GLU A 232 11.29 -0.70 -5.87
C GLU A 232 11.77 0.74 -6.00
N GLY A 233 13.09 0.95 -5.97
CA GLY A 233 13.68 2.29 -6.13
C GLY A 233 13.46 2.95 -7.50
N SER A 234 13.00 2.20 -8.50
CA SER A 234 12.61 2.71 -9.83
C SER A 234 11.12 3.05 -9.94
N ASP A 235 10.31 2.69 -8.94
CA ASP A 235 8.88 2.94 -8.99
C ASP A 235 8.59 4.44 -8.88
N PRO A 236 7.48 4.90 -9.49
CA PRO A 236 7.00 6.26 -9.33
C PRO A 236 6.93 6.71 -7.86
N PRO A 237 7.30 7.97 -7.55
CA PRO A 237 7.27 8.49 -6.19
C PRO A 237 5.88 8.37 -5.53
N GLY A 238 4.80 8.42 -6.31
CA GLY A 238 3.43 8.22 -5.84
C GLY A 238 3.19 6.85 -5.22
N LEU A 239 3.68 5.77 -5.85
CA LEU A 239 3.58 4.41 -5.28
C LEU A 239 4.38 4.29 -3.98
N THR A 240 5.60 4.83 -3.96
CA THR A 240 6.45 4.81 -2.76
C THR A 240 5.83 5.61 -1.61
N TYR A 241 5.11 6.68 -1.91
CA TYR A 241 4.35 7.46 -0.93
C TYR A 241 3.19 6.67 -0.31
N ILE A 242 2.40 5.96 -1.11
CA ILE A 242 1.25 5.20 -0.57
C ILE A 242 1.63 3.86 0.07
N ALA A 243 2.84 3.34 -0.17
CA ALA A 243 3.23 1.99 0.26
C ALA A 243 3.06 1.73 1.78
N PRO A 244 3.50 2.62 2.69
CA PRO A 244 3.33 2.38 4.12
C PRO A 244 1.85 2.43 4.53
N TYR A 245 1.06 3.31 3.93
CA TYR A 245 -0.37 3.46 4.21
C TYR A 245 -1.19 2.26 3.73
N ALA A 246 -0.86 1.74 2.54
CA ALA A 246 -1.43 0.50 2.03
C ALA A 246 -1.10 -0.68 2.95
N ALA A 247 0.18 -0.84 3.33
CA ALA A 247 0.61 -1.87 4.27
C ALA A 247 -0.11 -1.77 5.63
N THR A 248 -0.30 -0.55 6.14
CA THR A 248 -1.04 -0.30 7.39
C THR A 248 -2.49 -0.72 7.26
N SER A 249 -3.14 -0.43 6.13
CA SER A 249 -4.56 -0.78 5.92
C SER A 249 -4.77 -2.29 5.80
N ILE A 250 -3.80 -3.00 5.22
CA ILE A 250 -3.76 -4.48 5.24
C ILE A 250 -3.62 -4.99 6.67
N ALA A 251 -2.70 -4.41 7.46
CA ALA A 251 -2.51 -4.80 8.86
C ALA A 251 -3.75 -4.51 9.73
N GLU A 252 -4.37 -3.35 9.54
CA GLU A 252 -5.60 -2.96 10.26
C GLU A 252 -6.76 -3.89 9.97
N HIS A 253 -6.90 -4.37 8.73
CA HIS A 253 -7.95 -5.33 8.40
C HIS A 253 -7.87 -6.60 9.28
N PHE A 254 -6.64 -7.11 9.50
CA PHE A 254 -6.43 -8.25 10.39
C PHE A 254 -6.60 -7.86 11.87
N MET A 255 -6.15 -6.67 12.27
CA MET A 255 -6.33 -6.14 13.62
C MET A 255 -7.82 -6.01 14.00
N GLU A 256 -8.65 -5.49 13.09
CA GLU A 256 -10.10 -5.33 13.26
C GLU A 256 -10.83 -6.68 13.34
N GLN A 257 -10.22 -7.76 12.85
CA GLN A 257 -10.70 -9.13 13.02
C GLN A 257 -10.25 -9.76 14.35
N GLY A 258 -9.60 -8.99 15.23
CA GLY A 258 -9.08 -9.48 16.51
C GLY A 258 -7.80 -10.30 16.39
N ARG A 259 -7.05 -10.16 15.29
CA ARG A 259 -5.74 -10.82 15.11
C ARG A 259 -4.62 -9.89 15.55
N ASP A 260 -3.57 -10.47 16.14
CA ASP A 260 -2.34 -9.75 16.40
C ASP A 260 -1.53 -9.60 15.12
N VAL A 261 -0.99 -8.40 14.88
CA VAL A 261 -0.25 -8.08 13.66
C VAL A 261 1.06 -7.37 13.99
N LEU A 262 2.15 -7.83 13.37
CA LEU A 262 3.44 -7.15 13.32
C LEU A 262 3.59 -6.48 11.95
N ILE A 263 3.75 -5.17 11.91
CA ILE A 263 4.10 -4.43 10.69
C ILE A 263 5.52 -3.88 10.78
N VAL A 264 6.30 -4.07 9.71
CA VAL A 264 7.68 -3.58 9.56
C VAL A 264 7.74 -2.64 8.36
N TYR A 265 8.32 -1.45 8.54
CA TYR A 265 8.60 -0.50 7.46
C TYR A 265 10.12 -0.41 7.19
N ASP A 266 10.57 -0.84 6.02
CA ASP A 266 11.99 -0.82 5.59
C ASP A 266 12.15 -0.06 4.25
N ASP A 267 12.32 1.27 4.23
CA ASP A 267 12.48 2.15 5.39
C ASP A 267 11.67 3.47 5.24
N LEU A 268 11.32 4.09 6.38
CA LEU A 268 10.58 5.35 6.41
C LEU A 268 11.41 6.56 5.94
N THR A 269 12.73 6.42 5.78
CA THR A 269 13.58 7.49 5.23
C THR A 269 13.35 7.62 3.73
N GLN A 270 13.18 6.51 3.01
CA GLN A 270 12.80 6.51 1.59
C GLN A 270 11.38 7.05 1.41
N HIS A 271 10.45 6.68 2.30
CA HIS A 271 9.12 7.28 2.31
C HIS A 271 9.18 8.81 2.43
N ALA A 272 9.96 9.34 3.38
CA ALA A 272 10.14 10.79 3.55
C ALA A 272 10.75 11.45 2.32
N ARG A 273 11.69 10.78 1.63
CA ARG A 273 12.30 11.30 0.39
C ARG A 273 11.30 11.35 -0.76
N ALA A 274 10.47 10.33 -0.94
CA ALA A 274 9.40 10.32 -1.93
C ALA A 274 8.39 11.45 -1.66
N TYR A 275 8.00 11.64 -0.40
CA TYR A 275 7.10 12.75 -0.03
C TYR A 275 7.71 14.12 -0.31
N ARG A 276 9.01 14.29 -0.03
CA ARG A 276 9.76 15.49 -0.35
C ARG A 276 9.79 15.76 -1.86
N GLU A 277 10.07 14.75 -2.67
CA GLU A 277 10.09 14.85 -4.12
C GLU A 277 8.74 15.30 -4.68
N LEU A 278 7.66 14.63 -4.27
CA LEU A 278 6.29 14.99 -4.66
C LEU A 278 5.95 16.44 -4.26
N SER A 279 6.27 16.82 -3.02
CA SER A 279 6.00 18.17 -2.51
C SER A 279 6.73 19.25 -3.32
N LEU A 280 8.00 19.02 -3.67
CA LEU A 280 8.79 19.96 -4.46
C LEU A 280 8.28 20.08 -5.91
N LEU A 281 7.90 18.96 -6.53
CA LEU A 281 7.32 18.95 -7.88
C LEU A 281 5.97 19.66 -7.93
N LEU A 282 5.18 19.58 -6.85
CA LEU A 282 3.94 20.33 -6.65
C LEU A 282 4.15 21.77 -6.19
N ARG A 283 5.41 22.25 -6.17
CA ARG A 283 5.79 23.62 -5.77
C ARG A 283 5.33 24.01 -4.36
N ARG A 284 5.17 23.03 -3.45
CA ARG A 284 4.91 23.32 -2.04
C ARG A 284 6.16 23.97 -1.42
N PRO A 285 6.01 25.02 -0.59
CA PRO A 285 7.15 25.67 0.04
C PRO A 285 7.97 24.68 0.89
N PRO A 286 9.29 24.53 0.65
CA PRO A 286 10.13 23.67 1.45
C PRO A 286 10.48 24.30 2.80
N GLY A 287 10.68 23.46 3.81
CA GLY A 287 11.23 23.79 5.11
C GLY A 287 12.69 23.33 5.25
N ARG A 288 13.04 22.84 6.45
CA ARG A 288 14.39 22.36 6.77
C ARG A 288 14.77 21.17 5.88
N GLU A 289 15.99 21.17 5.36
CA GLU A 289 16.53 20.10 4.49
C GLU A 289 15.65 19.80 3.25
N ALA A 290 14.92 20.83 2.81
CA ALA A 290 13.95 20.80 1.73
C ALA A 290 12.72 19.89 1.97
N PHE A 291 12.52 19.37 3.18
CA PHE A 291 11.29 18.65 3.53
C PHE A 291 10.11 19.61 3.66
N PRO A 292 8.89 19.19 3.31
CA PRO A 292 7.68 19.98 3.53
C PRO A 292 7.40 20.13 5.04
N GLY A 293 6.68 21.18 5.41
CA GLY A 293 6.44 21.55 6.82
C GLY A 293 5.64 20.50 7.62
N ASP A 294 4.91 19.61 6.94
CA ASP A 294 4.06 18.57 7.49
C ASP A 294 4.71 17.18 7.46
N ILE A 295 6.04 17.08 7.26
CA ILE A 295 6.75 15.80 7.27
C ILE A 295 6.54 14.99 8.57
N PHE A 296 6.41 15.68 9.71
CA PHE A 296 6.09 15.04 10.98
C PHE A 296 4.67 14.45 10.98
N TYR A 297 3.71 15.18 10.40
CA TYR A 297 2.32 14.78 10.36
C TYR A 297 2.11 13.50 9.55
N ILE A 298 2.84 13.32 8.44
CA ILE A 298 2.70 12.11 7.62
C ILE A 298 3.15 10.85 8.36
N HIS A 299 4.20 10.91 9.17
CA HIS A 299 4.67 9.75 9.92
C HIS A 299 3.88 9.57 11.21
N SER A 300 3.42 10.64 11.85
CA SER A 300 2.58 10.53 13.05
C SER A 300 1.23 9.91 12.73
N ARG A 301 0.53 10.36 11.67
CA ARG A 301 -0.77 9.78 11.29
C ARG A 301 -0.65 8.31 10.84
N LEU A 302 0.48 7.94 10.23
CA LEU A 302 0.79 6.55 9.88
C LEU A 302 0.99 5.70 11.14
N LEU A 303 1.87 6.11 12.04
CA LEU A 303 2.27 5.32 13.20
C LEU A 303 1.19 5.31 14.31
N GLU A 304 0.34 6.33 14.40
CA GLU A 304 -0.77 6.36 15.36
C GLU A 304 -1.85 5.31 15.11
N ARG A 305 -1.87 4.71 13.91
CA ARG A 305 -2.77 3.61 13.54
C ARG A 305 -2.35 2.26 14.13
N ALA A 306 -1.08 2.09 14.48
CA ALA A 306 -0.61 0.90 15.17
C ALA A 306 -0.94 1.00 16.68
N THR A 307 -1.92 0.21 17.12
CA THR A 307 -2.40 0.24 18.52
C THR A 307 -2.89 -1.12 18.99
N HIS A 308 -3.30 -1.20 20.25
CA HIS A 308 -3.96 -2.36 20.84
C HIS A 308 -5.40 -1.97 21.16
N LEU A 309 -6.36 -2.64 20.54
CA LEU A 309 -7.79 -2.35 20.70
C LEU A 309 -8.34 -2.95 22.01
N CYS A 310 -9.40 -2.32 22.54
CA CYS A 310 -10.16 -2.79 23.71
C CYS A 310 -10.97 -4.07 23.44
#